data_AF-A0A9D9QLR4-F1
#
_entry.id   AF-A0A9D9QLR4-F1
#
_cell.length_a   1.000
_cell.length_b   1.000
_cell.length_c   1.000
_cell.angle_alpha   90.00
_cell.angle_beta   90.00
_cell.angle_gamma   90.00
#
_symmetry.space_group_name_H-M   'P 1'
#
loop_
_entity.id
_entity.type
_entity.pdbx_description
1 polymer ?
#
loop_
_entity_poly.entity_id
_entity_poly.type
_entity_poly.pdbx_seq_one_letter_code
_entity_poly.pdbx_strand_id
1 'polypeptide(L)'
;MRIAADFPHPSPAPLLALLAQYEGPERLRVLRCIIHLAKGNRERLLDALASARTDYRDVIYWAEYEGGSRRIRDLTRPFVGM
;
A
#
# COMPACT_ATOMS: atom_id res chain seq x y z
N MET A 1 3.19 -14.69 -3.53
CA MET A 1 2.81 -13.26 -3.60
C MET A 1 1.33 -13.16 -3.19
N ARG A 2 1.01 -12.59 -2.03
CA ARG A 2 -0.30 -12.82 -1.36
C ARG A 2 -1.30 -11.67 -1.49
N ILE A 3 -1.28 -10.94 -2.61
CA ILE A 3 -2.22 -9.83 -2.89
C ILE A 3 -3.68 -10.31 -2.89
N ALA A 4 -3.93 -11.58 -3.24
CA ALA A 4 -5.25 -12.20 -3.18
C ALA A 4 -5.84 -12.27 -1.75
N ALA A 5 -5.00 -12.30 -0.70
CA ALA A 5 -5.48 -12.24 0.68
C ALA A 5 -5.90 -10.82 1.09
N ASP A 6 -5.35 -9.80 0.42
CA ASP A 6 -5.53 -8.40 0.78
C ASP A 6 -6.75 -7.78 0.04
N PHE A 7 -7.32 -8.45 -0.97
CA PHE A 7 -8.46 -7.97 -1.78
C PHE A 7 -9.43 -9.11 -2.17
N PRO A 8 -10.33 -9.53 -1.28
CA PRO A 8 -11.21 -10.67 -1.55
C PRO A 8 -12.29 -10.42 -2.63
N HIS A 9 -12.80 -9.19 -2.81
CA HIS A 9 -13.70 -8.78 -3.92
C HIS A 9 -13.56 -7.26 -4.18
N PRO A 10 -13.54 -6.68 -5.41
CA PRO A 10 -14.00 -7.13 -6.74
C PRO A 10 -12.85 -7.40 -7.74
N SER A 11 -13.17 -7.78 -9.00
CA SER A 11 -12.25 -8.26 -10.06
C SER A 11 -10.77 -7.88 -9.81
N PRO A 12 -9.93 -8.84 -9.37
CA PRO A 12 -8.55 -8.56 -8.97
C PRO A 12 -7.71 -7.93 -10.08
N ALA A 13 -8.08 -8.13 -11.36
CA ALA A 13 -7.20 -7.84 -12.48
C ALA A 13 -6.87 -6.34 -12.66
N PRO A 14 -7.81 -5.39 -12.67
CA PRO A 14 -7.47 -3.97 -12.84
C PRO A 14 -6.68 -3.39 -11.67
N LEU A 15 -6.98 -3.84 -10.44
CA LEU A 15 -6.27 -3.42 -9.25
C LEU A 15 -4.84 -3.99 -9.22
N LEU A 16 -4.69 -5.27 -9.55
CA LEU A 16 -3.37 -5.91 -9.70
C LEU A 16 -2.55 -5.22 -10.78
N ALA A 17 -3.16 -4.84 -11.90
CA ALA A 17 -2.48 -4.11 -12.96
C ALA A 17 -2.00 -2.73 -12.51
N LEU A 18 -2.77 -2.01 -11.68
CA LEU A 18 -2.36 -0.73 -11.09
C LEU A 18 -1.21 -0.91 -10.10
N LEU A 19 -1.33 -1.86 -9.17
CA LEU A 19 -0.28 -2.16 -8.19
C LEU A 19 1.00 -2.69 -8.85
N ALA A 20 0.87 -3.40 -9.97
CA ALA A 20 2.01 -3.90 -10.74
C ALA A 20 2.91 -2.77 -11.26
N GLN A 21 2.39 -1.55 -11.44
CA GLN A 21 3.16 -0.42 -11.96
C GLN A 21 4.13 0.20 -10.94
N TYR A 22 4.16 -0.31 -9.71
CA TYR A 22 5.17 0.08 -8.73
C TYR A 22 6.30 -0.97 -8.70
N GLU A 23 7.47 -0.56 -9.18
CA GLU A 23 8.69 -1.38 -9.24
C GLU A 23 9.81 -0.82 -8.34
N GLY A 24 9.46 0.09 -7.43
CA GLY A 24 10.42 0.76 -6.54
C GLY A 24 10.91 -0.09 -5.35
N PRO A 25 11.75 0.49 -4.49
CA PRO A 25 12.29 -0.16 -3.30
C PRO A 25 11.20 -0.65 -2.35
N GLU A 26 11.54 -1.65 -1.52
CA GLU A 26 10.64 -2.22 -0.51
C GLU A 26 9.25 -2.60 -1.05
N ARG A 27 9.20 -3.02 -2.33
CA ARG A 27 7.98 -3.18 -3.13
C ARG A 27 6.79 -3.73 -2.35
N LEU A 28 6.96 -4.86 -1.67
CA LEU A 28 5.85 -5.49 -0.94
C LEU A 28 5.34 -4.64 0.24
N ARG A 29 6.24 -3.99 0.98
CA ARG A 29 5.87 -3.09 2.09
C ARG A 29 5.16 -1.86 1.55
N VAL A 30 5.71 -1.25 0.49
CA VAL A 30 5.13 -0.05 -0.12
C VAL A 30 3.76 -0.35 -0.73
N LEU A 31 3.59 -1.47 -1.42
CA LEU A 31 2.28 -1.88 -1.93
C LEU A 31 1.26 -2.01 -0.80
N ARG A 32 1.62 -2.60 0.34
CA ARG A 32 0.72 -2.63 1.52
C ARG A 32 0.42 -1.25 2.08
N CYS A 33 1.38 -0.34 2.08
CA CYS A 33 1.15 1.06 2.48
C CYS A 33 0.16 1.75 1.55
N ILE A 34 0.32 1.59 0.23
CA ILE A 34 -0.61 2.12 -0.79
C ILE A 34 -2.03 1.56 -0.56
N ILE A 35 -2.15 0.25 -0.36
CA ILE A 35 -3.43 -0.42 -0.07
C ILE A 35 -4.07 0.14 1.20
N HIS A 36 -3.27 0.29 2.26
CA HIS A 36 -3.73 0.81 3.54
C HIS A 36 -4.24 2.26 3.44
N LEU A 37 -3.51 3.13 2.75
CA LEU A 37 -3.86 4.53 2.56
C LEU A 37 -5.09 4.70 1.65
N ALA A 38 -5.25 3.82 0.66
CA ALA A 38 -6.37 3.85 -0.26
C ALA A 38 -7.72 3.62 0.42
N LYS A 39 -7.79 2.78 1.47
CA LYS A 39 -9.03 2.44 2.19
C LYS A 39 -10.20 2.08 1.25
N GLY A 40 -9.91 1.31 0.18
CA GLY A 40 -10.89 0.91 -0.84
C GLY A 40 -11.27 2.01 -1.85
N ASN A 41 -10.71 3.22 -1.76
CA ASN A 41 -10.94 4.31 -2.69
C ASN A 41 -9.87 4.33 -3.81
N ARG A 42 -10.32 4.33 -5.07
CA ARG A 42 -9.46 4.28 -6.25
C ARG A 42 -8.61 5.54 -6.45
N GLU A 43 -9.14 6.73 -6.17
CA GLU A 43 -8.40 7.98 -6.32
C GLU A 43 -7.25 8.02 -5.32
N ARG A 44 -7.53 7.69 -4.06
CA ARG A 44 -6.50 7.58 -3.01
C ARG A 44 -5.44 6.54 -3.33
N LEU A 45 -5.81 5.44 -4.00
CA LEU A 45 -4.86 4.45 -4.49
C LEU A 45 -3.90 5.06 -5.52
N LEU A 46 -4.44 5.82 -6.49
CA LEU A 46 -3.65 6.48 -7.52
C LEU A 46 -2.74 7.55 -6.93
N ASP A 47 -3.24 8.35 -5.98
CA ASP A 47 -2.46 9.37 -5.27
C ASP A 47 -1.30 8.74 -4.50
N ALA A 48 -1.58 7.69 -3.72
CA ALA A 48 -0.54 6.98 -2.98
C ALA A 48 0.50 6.31 -3.91
N LEU A 49 0.07 5.82 -5.07
CA LEU A 49 0.97 5.26 -6.08
C LEU A 49 1.85 6.34 -6.74
N ALA A 50 1.29 7.52 -7.01
CA ALA A 50 2.04 8.67 -7.51
C ALA A 50 3.08 9.14 -6.47
N SER A 51 2.68 9.30 -5.21
CA SER A 51 3.60 9.63 -4.12
C SER A 51 4.71 8.60 -3.97
N ALA A 52 4.39 7.30 -4.05
CA ALA A 52 5.38 6.24 -3.94
C ALA A 52 6.46 6.29 -5.02
N ARG A 53 6.11 6.75 -6.24
CA ARG A 53 7.05 6.93 -7.35
C ARG A 53 7.97 8.14 -7.14
N THR A 54 7.50 9.16 -6.44
CA THR A 54 8.29 10.35 -6.10
C THR A 54 9.19 10.07 -4.89
N ASP A 55 8.61 9.64 -3.77
CA ASP A 55 9.32 9.19 -2.57
C ASP A 55 8.51 8.12 -1.84
N TYR A 56 8.99 6.88 -1.89
CA TYR A 56 8.32 5.76 -1.24
C TYR A 56 8.35 5.83 0.29
N ARG A 57 9.28 6.60 0.87
CA ARG A 57 9.42 6.74 2.32
C ARG A 57 8.28 7.56 2.90
N ASP A 58 7.73 8.50 2.15
CA ASP A 58 6.56 9.27 2.55
C ASP A 58 5.34 8.36 2.69
N VAL A 59 5.15 7.45 1.74
CA VAL A 59 4.05 6.49 1.75
C VAL A 59 4.18 5.52 2.93
N ILE A 60 5.40 5.09 3.25
CA ILE A 60 5.68 4.31 4.47
C ILE A 60 5.37 5.15 5.73
N TYR A 61 5.84 6.38 5.78
CA TYR A 61 5.67 7.27 6.92
C TYR A 61 4.18 7.51 7.19
N TRP A 62 3.40 7.89 6.19
CA TRP A 62 1.95 8.12 6.33
C TRP A 62 1.16 6.86 6.72
N ALA A 63 1.63 5.67 6.33
CA ALA A 63 0.92 4.43 6.61
C ALA A 63 1.31 3.78 7.95
N GLU A 64 2.56 3.95 8.39
CA GLU A 64 3.12 3.26 9.55
C GLU A 64 3.35 4.15 10.78
N TYR A 65 3.44 5.47 10.62
CA TYR A 65 3.85 6.38 11.69
C TYR A 65 2.79 7.41 12.05
N GLU A 66 2.74 7.77 13.33
CA GLU A 66 1.95 8.87 13.88
C GLU A 66 2.89 9.84 14.62
N GLY A 67 2.68 11.14 14.42
CA GLY A 67 3.41 12.19 15.14
C GLY A 67 4.94 12.17 14.97
N GLY A 68 5.45 11.79 13.79
CA GLY A 68 6.88 11.93 13.46
C GLY A 68 7.81 10.84 13.99
N SER A 69 7.39 10.07 15.00
CA SER A 69 8.32 9.17 15.72
C SER A 69 7.71 7.84 16.13
N ARG A 70 6.39 7.77 16.32
CA ARG A 70 5.75 6.55 16.82
C ARG A 70 5.29 5.68 15.65
N ARG A 71 5.96 4.55 15.45
CA ARG A 71 5.48 3.50 14.53
C ARG A 71 4.27 2.80 15.15
N ILE A 72 3.10 2.95 14.54
CA ILE A 72 1.82 2.39 15.00
C ILE A 72 1.39 1.16 14.20
N ARG A 73 2.08 0.86 13.09
CA ARG A 73 1.78 -0.29 12.23
C ARG A 73 3.03 -0.87 11.60
N ASP A 74 3.06 -2.20 11.45
CA ASP A 74 4.13 -2.93 10.76
C ASP A 74 3.64 -3.51 9.44
N LEU A 75 3.80 -2.78 8.32
CA LEU A 75 3.41 -3.22 6.99
C LEU A 75 4.51 -4.01 6.27
N THR A 76 5.61 -4.34 6.97
CA THR A 76 6.52 -5.40 6.52
C THR A 76 5.85 -6.77 6.61
N ARG A 77 4.78 -6.88 7.40
CA ARG A 77 3.96 -8.10 7.56
C ARG A 77 2.65 -7.99 6.76
N PRO A 78 2.07 -9.12 6.33
CA PRO A 78 0.72 -9.14 5.76
C PRO A 78 -0.33 -8.63 6.76
N PHE A 79 -1.49 -8.21 6.27
CA PHE A 79 -2.63 -7.93 7.13
C PHE A 79 -3.06 -9.23 7.83
N VAL A 80 -3.22 -9.19 9.16
CA VAL A 80 -3.63 -10.34 9.97
C VAL A 80 -5.10 -10.15 10.33
N GLY A 81 -5.97 -11.04 9.86
CA GLY A 81 -7.41 -10.97 10.10
C GLY A 81 -8.09 -9.82 9.35
N MET A 82 -8.53 -10.11 8.12
CA MET A 82 -9.72 -9.48 7.53
C MET A 82 -10.83 -10.51 7.53
#